data_AF-A0A523VU98-F1
#
_entry.id   AF-A0A523VU98-F1
#
_cell.length_a   1.000
_cell.length_b   1.000
_cell.length_c   1.000
_cell.angle_alpha   90.00
_cell.angle_beta   90.00
_cell.angle_gamma   90.00
#
_symmetry.space_group_name_H-M   'P 1'
#
loop_
_entity.id
_entity.type
_entity.pdbx_description
1 polymer ?
#
loop_
_entity_poly.entity_id
_entity_poly.type
_entity_poly.pdbx_seq_one_letter_code
_entity_poly.pdbx_strand_id
1 'polypeptide(L)'
;RAEAPRGEVIHYVRLEAGRETLTNWRIRAPTYVNLMCVPLILNGGQIADVPIAFASIDPCLSCTNRTVITDRALGERSVMDYEEMHRLSIQKTRELQR
;
A
#
# COMPACT_ATOMS: atom_id res chain seq x y z
N ARG A 1 -17.13 -8.21 3.73
CA ARG A 1 -16.86 -6.94 4.46
C ARG A 1 -16.72 -7.29 5.94
N ALA A 2 -15.75 -6.72 6.64
CA ALA A 2 -15.60 -6.87 8.08
C ALA A 2 -15.08 -5.56 8.69
N GLU A 3 -15.20 -5.42 10.01
CA GLU A 3 -14.62 -4.29 10.73
C GLU A 3 -13.28 -4.73 11.33
N ALA A 4 -12.19 -4.14 10.88
CA ALA A 4 -10.87 -4.34 11.45
C ALA A 4 -10.59 -3.25 12.51
N PRO A 5 -9.56 -3.41 13.37
CA PRO A 5 -9.27 -2.41 14.41
C PRO A 5 -9.03 -0.98 13.91
N ARG A 6 -8.64 -0.83 12.63
CA ARG A 6 -8.29 0.43 11.96
C ARG A 6 -9.39 0.94 11.02
N GLY A 7 -10.54 0.25 10.98
CA GLY A 7 -11.68 0.58 10.13
C GLY A 7 -12.14 -0.56 9.22
N GLU A 8 -13.03 -0.22 8.28
CA GLU A 8 -13.67 -1.16 7.37
C GLU A 8 -12.66 -1.85 6.43
N VAL A 9 -12.74 -3.18 6.37
CA VAL A 9 -12.02 -4.01 5.40
C VAL A 9 -12.98 -4.69 4.43
N ILE A 10 -12.66 -4.60 3.13
CA ILE A 10 -13.46 -5.20 2.06
C ILE A 10 -12.60 -6.19 1.28
N HIS A 11 -13.09 -7.42 1.15
CA HIS A 11 -12.52 -8.45 0.28
C HIS A 11 -13.51 -8.68 -0.87
N TYR A 12 -13.08 -8.39 -2.09
CA TYR A 12 -13.80 -8.70 -3.31
C TYR A 12 -13.22 -9.99 -3.90
N VAL A 13 -14.07 -10.99 -4.08
CA VAL A 13 -13.69 -12.30 -4.62
C VAL A 13 -14.57 -12.58 -5.84
N ARG A 14 -13.94 -12.92 -6.96
CA ARG A 14 -14.62 -13.34 -8.18
C ARG A 14 -14.22 -14.78 -8.52
N LEU A 15 -15.23 -15.61 -8.71
CA LEU A 15 -15.13 -16.99 -9.18
C LEU A 15 -15.67 -17.07 -10.61
N GLU A 16 -15.15 -18.02 -11.38
CA GLU A 16 -15.67 -18.36 -12.71
C GLU A 16 -16.14 -19.81 -12.72
N ALA A 17 -17.27 -20.07 -13.39
CA ALA A 17 -17.83 -21.40 -13.48
C ALA A 17 -16.82 -22.37 -14.16
N GLY A 18 -16.63 -23.54 -13.55
CA GLY A 18 -15.66 -24.53 -14.03
C GLY A 18 -14.20 -24.28 -13.62
N ARG A 19 -13.91 -23.27 -12.79
CA ARG A 19 -12.58 -23.03 -12.20
C ARG A 19 -12.63 -23.18 -10.68
N GLU A 20 -11.75 -24.02 -10.13
CA GLU A 20 -11.59 -24.16 -8.67
C GLU A 20 -10.81 -23.00 -8.04
N THR A 21 -9.94 -22.34 -8.82
CA THR A 21 -9.12 -21.23 -8.33
C THR A 21 -9.84 -19.89 -8.47
N LEU A 22 -9.55 -18.96 -7.56
CA LEU A 22 -10.07 -17.60 -7.60
C LEU A 22 -9.61 -16.89 -8.89
N THR A 23 -10.55 -16.34 -9.65
CA THR A 23 -10.21 -15.53 -10.83
C THR A 23 -9.69 -14.16 -10.40
N ASN A 24 -10.26 -13.58 -9.34
CA ASN A 24 -9.79 -12.32 -8.79
C ASN A 24 -10.03 -12.28 -7.29
N TRP A 25 -9.00 -11.87 -6.53
CA TRP A 25 -9.14 -11.54 -5.13
C TRP A 25 -8.51 -10.16 -4.87
N ARG A 26 -9.37 -9.17 -4.62
CA ARG A 26 -8.95 -7.80 -4.33
C ARG A 26 -9.31 -7.44 -2.89
N ILE A 27 -8.32 -6.95 -2.17
CA ILE A 27 -8.48 -6.55 -0.77
C ILE A 27 -8.40 -5.02 -0.70
N ARG A 28 -9.36 -4.36 -0.06
CA ARG A 28 -9.27 -2.94 0.35
C ARG A 28 -9.04 -2.93 1.85
N ALA A 29 -7.79 -2.73 2.25
CA ALA A 29 -7.42 -2.56 3.64
C ALA A 29 -7.75 -1.14 4.12
N PRO A 30 -8.11 -0.94 5.40
CA PRO A 30 -8.50 0.36 5.94
C PRO A 30 -7.35 1.37 5.85
N THR A 31 -6.13 0.95 6.22
CA THR A 31 -4.92 1.80 6.20
C THR A 31 -4.65 2.41 4.83
N TYR A 32 -4.88 1.66 3.74
CA TYR A 32 -4.64 2.15 2.37
C TYR A 32 -5.49 3.38 2.04
N VAL A 33 -6.71 3.43 2.55
CA VAL A 33 -7.63 4.56 2.33
C VAL A 33 -7.28 5.72 3.26
N ASN A 34 -6.97 5.42 4.53
CA ASN A 34 -6.66 6.44 5.53
C ASN A 34 -5.34 7.18 5.23
N LEU A 35 -4.36 6.51 4.62
CA LEU A 35 -3.08 7.10 4.20
C LEU A 35 -3.26 8.31 3.28
N MET A 36 -4.33 8.35 2.47
CA MET A 36 -4.60 9.47 1.56
C MET A 36 -4.89 10.78 2.30
N CYS A 37 -5.26 10.71 3.58
CA CYS A 37 -5.51 11.89 4.42
C CYS A 37 -4.22 12.50 4.99
N VAL A 38 -3.11 11.75 5.03
CA VAL A 38 -1.85 12.19 5.66
C VAL A 38 -1.34 13.53 5.10
N PRO A 39 -1.31 13.78 3.77
CA PRO A 39 -0.88 15.07 3.24
C PRO A 39 -1.74 16.24 3.72
N LEU A 40 -3.05 16.02 3.91
CA LEU A 40 -3.95 17.05 4.43
C LEU A 40 -3.71 17.33 5.92
N ILE A 41 -3.44 16.28 6.71
CA ILE A 41 -3.11 16.39 8.13
C ILE A 41 -1.79 17.16 8.33
N LEU A 42 -0.80 16.91 7.46
CA LEU A 42 0.54 17.53 7.55
C LEU A 42 0.61 18.93 6.94
N ASN A 43 -0.42 19.36 6.20
CA ASN A 43 -0.42 20.65 5.54
C ASN A 43 -0.40 21.81 6.56
N GLY A 44 0.66 22.61 6.55
CA GLY A 44 0.87 23.70 7.50
C GLY A 44 1.50 23.30 8.84
N GLY A 45 1.83 22.02 9.03
CA GLY A 45 2.54 21.52 10.22
C GLY A 45 4.07 21.64 10.11
N GLN A 46 4.78 21.38 11.22
CA GLN A 46 6.24 21.32 11.23
C GLN A 46 6.72 19.89 10.91
N ILE A 47 7.98 19.77 10.48
CA ILE A 47 8.60 18.44 10.23
C ILE A 47 8.58 17.57 11.50
N ALA A 48 8.69 18.19 12.68
CA ALA A 48 8.61 17.50 13.96
C ALA A 48 7.23 16.86 14.24
N ASP A 49 6.17 17.33 13.59
CA ASP A 49 4.80 16.83 13.76
C ASP A 49 4.52 15.59 12.90
N VAL A 50 5.41 15.27 11.96
CA VAL A 50 5.23 14.15 11.02
C VAL A 50 5.04 12.81 11.75
N PRO A 51 5.89 12.43 12.73
CA PRO A 51 5.75 11.13 13.40
C PRO A 51 4.46 11.01 14.19
N ILE A 52 4.03 12.08 14.89
CA ILE A 52 2.83 12.04 15.73
C ILE A 52 1.56 12.04 14.88
N ALA A 53 1.50 12.86 13.83
CA ALA A 53 0.41 12.87 12.88
C ALA A 53 0.29 11.52 12.15
N PHE A 54 1.41 10.94 11.73
CA PHE A 54 1.43 9.64 11.09
C PHE A 54 1.04 8.50 12.06
N ALA A 55 1.50 8.53 13.32
CA ALA A 55 1.14 7.54 14.31
C ALA A 55 -0.34 7.60 14.72
N SER A 56 -0.97 8.78 14.62
CA SER A 56 -2.38 8.98 15.01
C SER A 56 -3.39 8.14 14.22
N ILE A 57 -3.04 7.75 12.98
CA ILE A 57 -3.88 6.90 12.12
C ILE A 57 -3.58 5.40 12.30
N ASP A 58 -2.62 5.03 13.17
CA ASP A 58 -2.13 3.67 13.41
C ASP A 58 -1.82 2.91 12.09
N PRO A 59 -0.85 3.38 11.29
CA PRO A 59 -0.63 2.87 9.95
C PRO A 59 0.08 1.51 9.99
N CYS A 60 -0.65 0.44 9.66
CA CYS A 60 -0.05 -0.86 9.37
C CYS A 60 0.42 -0.95 7.90
N LEU A 61 1.72 -0.80 7.66
CA LEU A 61 2.33 -0.82 6.31
C LEU A 61 2.33 -2.21 5.65
N SER A 62 2.19 -3.28 6.43
CA SER A 62 2.04 -4.65 5.90
C SER A 62 0.76 -4.81 5.07
N CYS A 63 -0.24 -3.93 5.24
CA CYS A 63 -1.46 -3.95 4.43
C CYS A 63 -1.34 -3.15 3.12
N THR A 64 -0.24 -2.43 2.92
CA THR A 64 -0.04 -1.47 1.81
C THR A 64 1.15 -1.79 0.91
N ASN A 65 1.87 -2.87 1.20
CA ASN A 65 3.07 -3.34 0.49
C ASN A 65 2.82 -3.96 -0.90
N ARG A 66 1.66 -3.71 -1.53
CA ARG A 66 1.33 -4.18 -2.87
C ARG A 66 1.52 -3.06 -3.89
N THR A 67 2.62 -3.10 -4.63
CA THR A 67 2.97 -2.05 -5.60
C THR A 67 2.78 -2.57 -7.02
N VAL A 68 2.00 -1.85 -7.82
CA VAL A 68 1.90 -2.08 -9.26
C VAL A 68 2.65 -0.95 -9.94
N ILE A 69 3.65 -1.30 -10.74
CA ILE A 69 4.38 -0.35 -11.58
C ILE A 69 3.58 -0.18 -12.87
N THR A 70 3.25 1.05 -13.21
CA THR A 70 2.61 1.38 -14.48
C THR A 70 3.41 2.45 -15.18
N ASP A 71 4.00 2.13 -16.34
CA ASP A 71 4.65 3.11 -17.21
C ASP A 71 3.63 3.55 -18.27
N ARG A 72 3.22 4.82 -18.21
CA ARG A 72 2.26 5.38 -19.16
C ARG A 72 2.86 5.67 -20.54
N ALA A 73 4.17 5.89 -20.62
CA ALA A 73 4.87 6.15 -21.88
C ALA A 73 5.13 4.86 -22.66
N LEU A 74 5.45 3.76 -21.94
CA LEU A 74 5.72 2.44 -22.53
C LEU A 74 4.46 1.56 -22.63
N GLY A 75 3.37 1.91 -21.95
CA GLY A 75 2.15 1.10 -21.91
C GLY A 75 2.28 -0.17 -21.08
N GLU A 76 3.39 -0.35 -20.37
CA GLU A 76 3.69 -1.54 -19.59
C GLU A 76 3.11 -1.47 -18.17
N ARG A 77 2.61 -2.61 -17.70
CA ARG A 77 2.17 -2.80 -16.31
C ARG A 77 2.85 -4.03 -15.76
N SER A 78 3.70 -3.85 -14.75
CA SER A 78 4.31 -4.95 -14.02
C SER A 78 3.89 -4.90 -12.56
N VAL A 79 3.71 -6.06 -11.95
CA VAL A 79 3.46 -6.18 -10.51
C VAL A 79 4.82 -6.36 -9.84
N MET A 80 5.16 -5.47 -8.91
CA MET A 80 6.38 -5.61 -8.13
C MET A 80 6.12 -6.64 -7.03
N ASP A 81 6.88 -7.72 -7.04
CA ASP A 81 6.86 -8.68 -5.95
C ASP A 81 7.66 -8.18 -4.73
N TYR A 82 7.55 -8.91 -3.64
CA TYR A 82 8.21 -8.56 -2.38
C TYR A 82 9.75 -8.60 -2.48
N GLU A 83 10.29 -9.58 -3.20
CA GLU A 83 11.74 -9.77 -3.32
C GLU A 83 12.38 -8.63 -4.11
N GLU A 84 11.74 -8.23 -5.20
CA GLU A 84 12.13 -7.09 -6.01
C GLU A 84 12.08 -5.80 -5.19
N MET A 85 11.00 -5.56 -4.43
CA MET A 85 10.90 -4.38 -3.56
C MET A 85 12.01 -4.36 -2.50
N HIS A 86 12.27 -5.50 -1.86
CA HIS A 86 13.30 -5.61 -0.82
C HIS A 86 14.71 -5.35 -1.40
N ARG A 87 15.01 -5.93 -2.57
CA ARG A 87 16.26 -5.71 -3.29
C ARG A 87 16.47 -4.23 -3.61
N LEU A 88 15.45 -3.55 -4.15
CA LEU A 88 15.49 -2.12 -4.47
C LEU A 88 15.68 -1.26 -3.21
N SER A 89 15.02 -1.60 -2.11
CA SER A 89 15.19 -0.90 -0.84
C SER A 89 16.63 -0.96 -0.32
N ILE A 90 17.27 -2.14 -0.37
CA ILE A 90 18.68 -2.29 0.05
C ILE A 90 19.60 -1.46 -0.85
N GLN A 91 19.38 -1.53 -2.17
CA GLN A 91 20.17 -0.75 -3.12
C GLN A 91 20.08 0.75 -2.83
N LYS A 92 18.86 1.26 -2.62
CA LYS A 92 18.65 2.69 -2.33
C LYS A 92 19.30 3.13 -1.02
N THR A 93 19.22 2.32 0.03
CA THR A 93 19.92 2.61 1.30
C THR A 93 21.43 2.71 1.11
N ARG A 94 22.03 1.83 0.31
CA ARG A 94 23.47 1.87 0.01
C ARG A 94 23.87 3.12 -0.77
N GLU A 95 23.03 3.58 -1.69
CA GLU A 95 23.25 4.81 -2.45
C GLU A 95 23.21 6.05 -1.56
N LEU A 96 22.27 6.11 -0.61
CA LEU A 96 22.11 7.23 0.32
C LEU A 96 23.20 7.31 1.41
N GLN A 97 23.92 6.21 1.63
CA GLN A 97 25.06 6.16 2.57
C GLN A 97 26.39 6.64 1.94
N ARG A 98 26.41 6.91 0.63
CA ARG A 98 27.54 7.53 -0.07
C ARG A 98 27.38 9.05 -0.08
#